data_AF-A0A7V9LPC3-F1
#
_entry.id   AF-A0A7V9LPC3-F1
#
_cell.length_a   1.000
_cell.length_b   1.000
_cell.length_c   1.000
_cell.angle_alpha   90.00
_cell.angle_beta   90.00
_cell.angle_gamma   90.00
#
_symmetry.space_group_name_H-M   'P 1'
#
loop_
_entity.id
_entity.type
_entity.pdbx_description
1 polymer ?
#
loop_
_entity_poly.entity_id
_entity_poly.type
_entity_poly.pdbx_seq_one_letter_code
_entity_poly.pdbx_strand_id
1 'polypeptide(L)' 'SPTARGPGLLVIDEQTQVWDVRQIFNDPEGHHDWGISAEVDLEASDEVGAAVVRVSDVGER' A
#
# COMPACT_ATOMS: atom_id res chain seq x y z
N SER A 1 -3.51 -8.00 14.53
CA SER A 1 -2.99 -7.07 15.56
C SER A 1 -2.47 -5.82 14.88
N PRO A 2 -2.51 -4.62 15.51
CA PRO A 2 -1.86 -3.41 14.98
C PRO A 2 -0.39 -3.65 14.56
N THR A 3 0.32 -4.55 15.24
CA THR A 3 1.70 -4.95 14.92
C THR A 3 1.84 -5.70 13.59
N ALA A 4 0.77 -6.36 13.11
CA ALA A 4 0.81 -7.12 11.86
C ALA A 4 0.75 -6.22 10.60
N ARG A 5 0.35 -4.96 10.80
CA ARG A 5 0.24 -3.91 9.78
C ARG A 5 0.74 -2.57 10.35
N GLY A 6 1.89 -2.65 11.04
CA GLY A 6 2.52 -1.47 11.63
C GLY A 6 3.09 -0.53 10.56
N PRO A 7 3.44 0.72 10.92
CA PRO A 7 3.94 1.71 9.97
C PRO A 7 5.26 1.30 9.29
N GLY A 8 6.09 0.47 9.96
CA GLY A 8 7.32 -0.08 9.35
C GLY A 8 7.08 -1.14 8.27
N LEU A 9 5.82 -1.49 7.99
CA LEU A 9 5.41 -2.44 6.96
C LEU A 9 4.63 -1.76 5.82
N LEU A 10 4.63 -0.43 5.81
CA LEU A 10 4.07 0.38 4.73
C LEU A 10 5.22 0.91 3.89
N VAL A 11 5.21 0.58 2.60
CA VAL A 11 6.14 1.09 1.60
C VAL A 11 5.35 1.98 0.66
N ILE A 12 5.85 3.19 0.43
CA ILE A 12 5.29 4.16 -0.51
C ILE A 12 6.44 4.61 -1.41
N ASP A 13 6.28 4.41 -2.71
CA ASP A 13 7.13 5.03 -3.73
C ASP A 13 6.37 6.23 -4.31
N GLU A 14 6.83 7.42 -3.96
CA GLU A 14 6.17 8.67 -4.31
C GLU A 14 6.61 9.13 -5.71
N GLN A 15 5.68 9.13 -6.67
CA GLN A 15 5.90 9.73 -7.99
C GLN A 15 4.99 10.96 -8.20
N THR A 16 5.17 11.62 -9.35
CA THR A 16 4.52 12.92 -9.62
C THR A 16 3.01 12.83 -9.83
N GLN A 17 2.50 11.71 -10.33
CA GLN A 17 1.07 11.55 -10.66
C GLN A 17 0.40 10.41 -9.90
N VAL A 18 1.18 9.39 -9.54
CA VAL A 18 0.71 8.19 -8.87
C VAL A 18 1.71 7.81 -7.78
N TRP A 19 1.22 7.38 -6.62
CA TRP A 19 2.07 6.73 -5.63
C TRP A 19 1.85 5.22 -5.67
N ASP A 20 2.93 4.47 -5.79
CA ASP A 20 2.90 3.02 -5.66
C ASP A 20 2.98 2.67 -4.18
N VAL A 21 1.99 1.92 -3.67
CA VAL A 21 1.85 1.60 -2.25
C VAL A 21 1.83 0.09 -2.05
N ARG A 22 2.64 -0.39 -1.11
CA ARG A 22 2.57 -1.77 -0.61
C ARG A 22 2.36 -1.76 0.90
N GLN A 23 1.25 -2.34 1.35
CA GLN A 23 1.08 -2.74 2.74
C GLN A 23 1.49 -4.21 2.88
N ILE A 24 2.60 -4.44 3.57
CA ILE A 24 3.09 -5.78 3.87
C ILE A 24 2.35 -6.31 5.11
N PHE A 25 2.00 -7.59 5.09
CA PHE A 25 1.52 -8.31 6.26
C PHE A 25 2.69 -8.99 6.95
N ASN A 26 2.80 -8.78 8.26
CA ASN A 26 3.74 -9.57 9.05
C ASN A 26 3.20 -10.99 9.19
N ASP A 27 3.77 -11.93 8.43
CA ASP A 27 3.47 -13.35 8.58
C ASP A 27 4.26 -13.95 9.77
N PRO A 28 3.77 -15.04 10.38
CA PRO A 28 4.42 -15.66 11.54
C PRO A 28 5.83 -16.19 11.27
N GLU A 29 6.18 -16.46 10.02
CA GLU A 29 7.45 -17.01 9.59
C GLU A 29 8.48 -15.89 9.31
N GLY A 30 8.02 -14.63 9.24
CA GLY A 30 8.84 -13.42 9.10
C GLY A 30 9.35 -13.18 7.68
N HIS A 31 8.70 -13.77 6.68
CA HIS A 31 9.12 -13.67 5.28
C HIS A 31 8.72 -12.35 4.62
N HIS A 32 7.66 -11.71 5.10
CA HIS A 32 7.16 -10.42 4.62
C HIS A 32 6.74 -10.42 3.14
N ASP A 33 6.39 -11.59 2.61
CA ASP A 33 6.06 -11.77 1.18
C ASP A 33 4.58 -11.48 0.87
N TRP A 34 3.71 -11.58 1.87
CA TRP A 34 2.27 -11.32 1.74
C TRP A 34 1.91 -9.84 1.91
N GLY A 35 0.95 -9.35 1.15
CA GLY A 35 0.47 -7.97 1.29
C GLY A 35 -0.55 -7.52 0.26
N ILE A 36 -0.80 -6.21 0.25
CA ILE A 36 -1.68 -5.52 -0.70
C ILE A 36 -0.83 -4.55 -1.50
N SER A 37 -0.86 -4.65 -2.83
CA SER A 37 -0.32 -3.64 -3.75
C SER A 37 -1.44 -2.74 -4.23
N ALA A 38 -1.19 -1.44 -4.26
CA ALA A 38 -2.14 -0.44 -4.72
C ALA A 38 -1.45 0.78 -5.32
N GLU A 39 -2.21 1.53 -6.09
CA GLU A 39 -1.83 2.85 -6.61
C GLU A 39 -2.72 3.92 -5.96
N VAL A 40 -2.14 5.06 -5.62
CA VAL A 40 -2.88 6.27 -5.25
C VAL A 40 -2.82 7.26 -6.41
N ASP A 41 -3.97 7.58 -6.98
CA ASP A 41 -4.08 8.56 -8.08
C ASP A 41 -4.16 9.97 -7.49
N LEU A 42 -3.13 10.79 -7.73
CA LEU A 42 -3.03 12.11 -7.10
C LEU A 42 -4.00 13.13 -7.72
N GLU A 43 -4.21 13.08 -9.03
CA GLU A 43 -5.14 13.98 -9.71
C GLU A 43 -6.57 13.72 -9.25
N ALA A 44 -6.99 12.45 -9.24
CA ALA A 44 -8.31 12.07 -8.76
C ALA A 44 -8.47 12.36 -7.25
N SER A 45 -7.40 12.20 -6.47
CA SER A 45 -7.42 12.53 -5.04
C SER A 45 -7.63 14.02 -4.78
N ASP A 46 -6.98 14.88 -5.56
CA ASP A 46 -7.14 16.34 -5.49
C ASP A 46 -8.57 16.77 -5.85
N GLU A 47 -9.16 16.16 -6.87
CA GLU A 47 -10.53 16.46 -7.30
C GLU A 47 -11.58 16.15 -6.22
N VAL A 48 -11.42 15.04 -5.50
CA VAL A 48 -12.41 14.57 -4.51
C VAL A 48 -12.09 14.98 -3.07
N GLY A 49 -10.87 15.50 -2.82
CA GLY A 49 -10.40 15.90 -1.50
C GLY A 49 -10.12 14.72 -0.55
N ALA A 50 -9.89 13.52 -1.09
CA ALA A 50 -9.58 12.31 -0.34
C ALA A 50 -8.76 11.34 -1.21
N ALA A 51 -7.96 10.48 -0.58
CA ALA A 51 -7.14 9.52 -1.32
C ALA A 51 -8.01 8.59 -2.18
N VAL A 52 -7.76 8.58 -3.48
CA VAL A 52 -8.33 7.64 -4.44
C VAL A 52 -7.34 6.50 -4.63
N VAL A 53 -7.68 5.34 -4.07
CA VAL A 53 -6.81 4.17 -4.03
C VAL A 53 -7.37 3.07 -4.92
N ARG A 54 -6.54 2.54 -5.81
CA ARG A 54 -6.85 1.36 -6.61
C ARG A 54 -5.97 0.19 -6.18
N VAL A 55 -6.57 -0.85 -5.64
CA VAL A 55 -5.88 -2.10 -5.34
C VAL A 55 -5.58 -2.85 -6.64
N SER A 56 -4.32 -3.21 -6.86
CA SER A 56 -3.85 -3.96 -8.03
C SER A 56 -3.65 -5.44 -7.73
N ASP A 57 -3.26 -5.78 -6.50
CA ASP A 57 -3.03 -7.16 -6.08
C ASP A 57 -3.22 -7.38 -4.56
N VAL A 58 -3.62 -8.60 -4.20
CA VAL A 58 -3.59 -9.10 -2.83
C VAL A 58 -3.02 -10.51 -2.84
N GLY A 59 -1.86 -10.70 -2.23
CA GLY A 59 -1.19 -11.99 -2.24
C GLY A 59 0.31 -11.91 -2.00
N GLU A 60 0.95 -13.03 -2.28
CA GLU A 60 2.41 -13.17 -2.31
C GLU A 60 3.00 -12.38 -3.47
N ARG A 61 4.19 -11.81 -3.26
CA ARG A 61 4.96 -11.14 -4.31
C ARG A 61 5.75 -12.12 -5.16
#